data_AF-A0A2A4REG6-F1
#
_entry.id   AF-A0A2A4REG6-F1
#
_cell.length_a   1.000
_cell.length_b   1.000
_cell.length_c   1.000
_cell.angle_alpha   90.00
_cell.angle_beta   90.00
_cell.angle_gamma   90.00
#
_symmetry.space_group_name_H-M   'P 1'
#
loop_
_entity.id
_entity.type
_entity.pdbx_description
1 polymer ?
#
loop_
_entity_poly.entity_id
_entity_poly.type
_entity_poly.pdbx_seq_one_letter_code
_entity_poly.pdbx_strand_id
1 'polypeptide(L)'
;MRQIFWRAVGLKSVAKDQIVKKEMSATAVPETSMALIGGAISWVIWDIFVSSMVQPLVGDLINLLLQVAFAIVVAMCFWFVFLNQIRRWRFSQISEIFLTEGYCAACGYLLEDLIVEPDGCVVCPECNGAWKKERVGNLPISGDS
;
A
#
# COMPACT_ATOMS: atom_id res chain seq x y z
N MET A 1 2.43 -7.10 12.20
CA MET A 1 3.73 -6.90 11.51
C MET A 1 4.37 -8.16 10.91
N ARG A 2 4.16 -9.38 11.45
CA ARG A 2 4.78 -10.62 10.93
C ARG A 2 4.52 -10.87 9.43
N GLN A 3 3.32 -10.60 8.91
CA GLN A 3 2.98 -10.92 7.50
C GLN A 3 3.78 -10.14 6.44
N ILE A 4 4.33 -8.96 6.76
CA ILE A 4 5.11 -8.18 5.77
C ILE A 4 6.49 -8.83 5.55
N PHE A 5 7.11 -9.33 6.63
CA PHE A 5 8.40 -10.02 6.56
C PHE A 5 8.31 -11.27 5.68
N TRP A 6 7.23 -12.05 5.80
CA TRP A 6 7.03 -13.26 4.98
C TRP A 6 6.84 -12.97 3.49
N ARG A 7 6.31 -11.80 3.11
CA ARG A 7 6.19 -11.38 1.70
C ARG A 7 7.55 -10.98 1.10
N ALA A 8 8.43 -10.38 1.89
CA ALA A 8 9.76 -9.98 1.43
C ALA A 8 10.72 -11.17 1.23
N VAL A 9 10.54 -12.25 1.99
CA VAL A 9 11.43 -13.44 1.97
C VAL A 9 11.08 -14.43 0.85
N GLY A 10 10.01 -14.20 0.07
CA GLY A 10 9.71 -15.02 -1.13
C GLY A 10 9.38 -16.49 -0.85
N LEU A 11 9.02 -16.84 0.40
CA LEU A 11 8.67 -18.20 0.78
C LEU A 11 7.30 -18.57 0.19
N LYS A 12 7.34 -19.27 -0.95
CA LYS A 12 6.18 -19.79 -1.71
C LYS A 12 5.24 -20.71 -0.91
N SER A 13 5.59 -21.13 0.31
CA SER A 13 4.87 -22.17 1.06
C SER A 13 3.55 -21.71 1.69
N VAL A 14 3.25 -20.41 1.78
CA VAL A 14 1.98 -19.89 2.34
C VAL A 14 0.90 -19.68 1.26
N ALA A 15 1.23 -19.89 -0.03
CA ALA A 15 0.33 -19.66 -1.17
C ALA A 15 -0.50 -20.89 -1.59
N LYS A 16 -0.94 -21.72 -0.65
CA LYS A 16 -1.84 -22.86 -0.97
C LYS A 16 -3.32 -22.43 -1.03
N ASP A 17 -3.65 -21.25 -0.52
CA ASP A 17 -5.00 -20.71 -0.61
C ASP A 17 -5.28 -20.15 -2.02
N GLN A 18 -6.29 -20.71 -2.68
CA GLN A 18 -6.71 -20.32 -4.03
C GLN A 18 -7.13 -18.84 -4.08
N ILE A 19 -7.67 -18.32 -2.97
CA ILE A 19 -8.06 -16.91 -2.79
C ILE A 19 -6.81 -16.02 -2.86
N VAL A 20 -5.76 -16.38 -2.12
CA VAL A 20 -4.49 -15.63 -2.09
C VAL A 20 -3.80 -15.64 -3.47
N LYS A 21 -3.90 -16.74 -4.22
CA LYS A 21 -3.38 -16.81 -5.60
C LYS A 21 -4.09 -15.85 -6.55
N LYS A 22 -5.43 -15.78 -6.51
CA LYS A 22 -6.20 -14.84 -7.35
C LYS A 22 -5.87 -13.39 -7.02
N GLU A 23 -5.72 -13.07 -5.74
CA GLU A 23 -5.35 -11.72 -5.31
C GLU A 23 -3.91 -11.32 -5.71
N MET A 24 -2.95 -12.25 -5.63
CA MET A 24 -1.57 -11.98 -6.07
C MET A 24 -1.47 -11.70 -7.56
N SER A 25 -2.21 -12.41 -8.41
CA SER A 25 -2.21 -12.13 -9.86
C SER A 25 -2.78 -10.74 -10.18
N ALA A 26 -3.72 -10.24 -9.39
CA ALA A 26 -4.33 -8.93 -9.59
C ALA A 26 -3.38 -7.77 -9.21
N THR A 27 -2.38 -7.99 -8.35
CA THR A 27 -1.40 -6.96 -7.96
C THR A 27 -0.12 -6.99 -8.79
N ALA A 28 0.24 -8.14 -9.37
CA ALA A 28 1.47 -8.27 -10.15
C ALA A 28 1.48 -7.44 -11.44
N VAL A 29 0.33 -7.32 -12.12
CA VAL A 29 0.20 -6.55 -13.36
C VAL A 29 0.38 -5.03 -13.13
N PRO A 30 -0.28 -4.38 -12.16
CA PRO A 30 -0.06 -2.96 -11.91
C PRO A 30 1.34 -2.66 -11.34
N GLU A 31 1.92 -3.58 -10.56
CA GLU A 31 3.29 -3.43 -10.05
C GLU A 31 4.32 -3.39 -11.19
N THR A 32 4.22 -4.32 -12.14
CA THR A 32 5.15 -4.40 -13.28
C THR A 32 4.96 -3.24 -14.25
N SER A 33 3.72 -2.84 -14.56
CA SER A 33 3.46 -1.73 -15.47
C SER A 33 4.00 -0.40 -14.93
N MET A 34 3.91 -0.16 -13.62
CA MET A 34 4.38 1.08 -13.02
C MET A 34 5.88 1.15 -12.88
N ALA A 35 6.55 0.03 -12.64
CA ALA A 35 8.02 -0.03 -12.69
C ALA A 35 8.53 0.36 -14.09
N LEU A 36 7.87 -0.13 -15.15
CA LEU A 36 8.22 0.21 -16.53
C LEU A 36 7.97 1.69 -16.85
N ILE A 37 6.81 2.22 -16.47
CA ILE A 37 6.47 3.63 -16.69
C ILE A 37 7.42 4.56 -15.90
N GLY A 38 7.66 4.25 -14.63
CA GLY A 38 8.58 5.02 -13.78
C GLY A 38 10.02 5.00 -14.31
N GLY A 39 10.48 3.84 -14.79
CA GLY A 39 11.79 3.70 -15.45
C GLY A 39 11.89 4.53 -16.73
N ALA A 40 10.87 4.47 -17.60
CA ALA A 40 10.85 5.21 -18.85
C ALA A 40 10.81 6.74 -18.64
N ILE A 41 9.99 7.22 -17.71
CA ILE A 41 9.92 8.65 -17.36
C ILE A 41 11.26 9.13 -16.79
N SER A 42 11.85 8.36 -15.88
CA SER A 42 13.14 8.70 -15.28
C SER A 42 14.24 8.78 -16.33
N TRP A 43 14.23 7.86 -17.31
CA TRP A 43 15.18 7.85 -18.41
C TRP A 43 15.09 9.13 -19.24
N VAL A 44 13.87 9.50 -19.67
CA VAL A 44 13.64 10.70 -20.48
C VAL A 44 14.02 11.98 -19.72
N ILE A 45 13.66 12.08 -18.44
CA ILE A 45 14.00 13.25 -17.62
C ILE A 45 15.53 13.41 -17.49
N TRP A 46 16.25 12.30 -17.26
CA TRP A 46 17.70 12.33 -17.13
C TRP A 46 18.40 12.76 -18.43
N ASP A 47 18.00 12.19 -19.57
CA ASP A 47 18.56 12.53 -20.88
C ASP A 47 18.35 14.01 -21.23
N ILE A 48 17.19 14.57 -20.91
CA ILE A 48 16.89 15.98 -21.20
C ILE A 48 17.67 16.92 -20.28
N PHE A 49 17.66 16.68 -18.97
CA PHE A 49 18.16 17.65 -17.99
C PHE A 49 19.63 17.48 -17.63
N VAL A 50 20.06 16.24 -17.40
CA VAL A 50 21.36 15.98 -16.77
C VAL A 50 22.45 15.82 -17.82
N SER A 51 22.14 15.13 -18.93
CA SER A 51 23.09 14.98 -20.03
C SER A 51 23.56 16.35 -20.57
N SER A 52 22.63 17.28 -20.76
CA SER A 52 22.91 18.64 -21.25
C SER A 52 23.82 19.48 -20.32
N MET A 53 23.82 19.20 -19.01
CA MET A 53 24.60 19.97 -18.02
C MET A 53 25.91 19.30 -17.61
N VAL A 54 25.95 17.97 -17.57
CA VAL A 54 27.03 17.21 -16.92
C VAL A 54 28.04 16.63 -17.92
N GLN A 55 27.64 16.44 -19.19
CA GLN A 55 28.53 15.92 -20.24
C GLN A 55 29.87 16.64 -20.40
N PRO A 56 29.99 17.99 -20.32
CA PRO A 56 31.28 18.63 -20.52
C PRO A 56 32.27 18.41 -19.35
N LEU A 57 31.81 17.93 -18.19
CA LEU A 57 32.62 17.85 -16.97
C LEU A 57 32.99 16.41 -16.57
N VAL A 58 32.25 15.41 -17.04
CA VAL A 58 32.34 14.05 -16.52
C VAL A 58 32.34 13.06 -17.68
N GLY A 59 33.28 12.11 -17.68
CA GLY A 59 33.38 11.10 -18.74
C GLY A 59 32.15 10.19 -18.84
N ASP A 60 31.91 9.63 -20.03
CA ASP A 60 30.71 8.86 -20.38
C ASP A 60 30.37 7.72 -19.41
N LEU A 61 31.39 7.02 -18.90
CA LEU A 61 31.19 5.91 -17.96
C LEU A 61 30.57 6.37 -16.63
N ILE A 62 31.04 7.48 -16.08
CA ILE A 62 30.53 8.00 -14.79
C ILE A 62 29.11 8.54 -15.00
N ASN A 63 28.83 9.17 -16.14
CA ASN A 63 27.48 9.62 -16.48
C ASN A 63 26.48 8.46 -16.54
N LEU A 64 26.86 7.34 -17.19
CA LEU A 64 26.03 6.14 -17.24
C LEU A 64 25.77 5.55 -15.84
N LEU A 65 26.78 5.51 -14.97
CA LEU A 65 26.62 5.02 -13.60
C LEU A 65 25.68 5.90 -12.78
N LEU A 66 25.80 7.22 -12.90
CA LEU A 66 24.90 8.17 -12.23
C LEU A 66 23.47 8.05 -12.76
N GLN A 67 23.29 7.85 -14.07
CA GLN A 67 21.99 7.64 -14.71
C GLN A 67 21.30 6.40 -14.16
N VAL A 68 22.01 5.26 -14.11
CA VAL A 68 21.47 4.01 -13.58
C VAL A 68 21.14 4.15 -12.09
N ALA A 69 22.03 4.76 -11.30
CA ALA A 69 21.79 4.98 -9.88
C ALA A 69 20.55 5.85 -9.63
N PHE A 70 20.38 6.94 -10.39
CA PHE A 70 19.23 7.81 -10.28
C PHE A 70 17.93 7.09 -10.67
N ALA A 71 17.93 6.34 -11.77
CA ALA A 71 16.77 5.56 -12.19
C ALA A 71 16.33 4.56 -11.12
N ILE A 72 17.28 3.88 -10.45
CA ILE A 72 16.97 2.96 -9.34
C ILE A 72 16.34 3.71 -8.16
N VAL A 73 16.91 4.85 -7.75
CA VAL A 73 16.37 5.64 -6.63
C VAL A 73 14.95 6.13 -6.92
N VAL A 74 14.71 6.67 -8.12
CA VAL A 74 13.37 7.14 -8.51
C VAL A 74 12.38 5.97 -8.56
N ALA A 75 12.77 4.83 -9.14
CA ALA A 75 11.94 3.63 -9.16
C ALA A 75 11.59 3.14 -7.74
N MET A 76 12.55 3.11 -6.83
CA MET A 76 12.32 2.75 -5.42
C MET A 76 11.39 3.73 -4.70
N CYS A 77 11.60 5.04 -4.89
CA CYS A 77 10.73 6.07 -4.31
C CYS A 77 9.30 5.95 -4.83
N PHE A 78 9.14 5.80 -6.15
CA PHE A 78 7.83 5.67 -6.77
C PHE A 78 7.12 4.40 -6.30
N TRP A 79 7.82 3.27 -6.28
CA TRP A 79 7.34 2.01 -5.74
C TRP A 79 6.88 2.15 -4.28
N PHE A 80 7.70 2.77 -3.42
CA PHE A 80 7.37 2.92 -2.00
C PHE A 80 6.14 3.82 -1.77
N VAL A 81 6.11 5.00 -2.42
CA VAL A 81 4.98 5.94 -2.31
C VAL A 81 3.71 5.30 -2.86
N PHE A 82 3.81 4.66 -4.01
CA PHE A 82 2.67 4.06 -4.68
C PHE A 82 2.12 2.86 -3.93
N LEU A 83 2.97 1.94 -3.47
CA LEU A 83 2.53 0.82 -2.63
C LEU A 83 1.89 1.31 -1.34
N ASN A 84 2.45 2.34 -0.72
CA ASN A 84 1.85 2.93 0.48
C ASN A 84 0.48 3.53 0.17
N GLN A 85 0.32 4.16 -0.99
CA GLN A 85 -0.96 4.73 -1.43
C GLN A 85 -2.01 3.66 -1.75
N ILE A 86 -1.68 2.64 -2.55
CA ILE A 86 -2.57 1.49 -2.78
C ILE A 86 -2.95 0.85 -1.45
N ARG A 87 -1.98 0.64 -0.57
CA ARG A 87 -2.22 0.01 0.72
C ARG A 87 -3.19 0.83 1.56
N ARG A 88 -3.03 2.15 1.59
CA ARG A 88 -3.98 3.07 2.25
C ARG A 88 -5.37 2.99 1.64
N TRP A 89 -5.47 2.97 0.31
CA TRP A 89 -6.74 2.90 -0.42
C TRP A 89 -7.49 1.59 -0.13
N ARG A 90 -6.81 0.45 -0.27
CA ARG A 90 -7.41 -0.85 0.01
C ARG A 90 -7.78 -1.02 1.47
N PHE A 91 -6.94 -0.52 2.38
CA PHE A 91 -7.23 -0.55 3.80
C PHE A 91 -8.50 0.25 4.12
N SER A 92 -8.74 1.37 3.45
CA SER A 92 -9.96 2.16 3.63
C SER A 92 -11.23 1.34 3.34
N GLN A 93 -11.30 0.65 2.19
CA GLN A 93 -12.49 -0.11 1.81
C GLN A 93 -12.75 -1.30 2.72
N ILE A 94 -11.71 -2.09 3.03
CA ILE A 94 -11.85 -3.23 3.94
C ILE A 94 -12.21 -2.73 5.34
N SER A 95 -11.60 -1.63 5.79
CA SER A 95 -11.91 -1.07 7.10
C SER A 95 -13.37 -0.65 7.23
N GLU A 96 -13.96 -0.13 6.16
CA GLU A 96 -15.35 0.28 6.15
C GLU A 96 -16.28 -0.92 6.35
N ILE A 97 -16.06 -2.03 5.64
CA ILE A 97 -16.85 -3.26 5.78
C ILE A 97 -16.76 -3.82 7.21
N PHE A 98 -15.55 -3.92 7.77
CA PHE A 98 -15.39 -4.42 9.14
C PHE A 98 -16.08 -3.50 10.15
N LEU A 99 -15.94 -2.18 10.00
CA LEU A 99 -16.57 -1.22 10.91
C LEU A 99 -18.10 -1.24 10.79
N THR A 100 -18.66 -1.33 9.58
CA THR A 100 -20.12 -1.44 9.40
C THR A 100 -20.67 -2.68 10.07
N GLU A 101 -19.96 -3.80 10.01
CA GLU A 101 -20.31 -5.06 10.71
C GLU A 101 -20.04 -5.01 12.23
N GLY A 102 -19.56 -3.88 12.76
CA GLY A 102 -19.31 -3.73 14.19
C GLY A 102 -17.96 -4.30 14.66
N TYR A 103 -17.05 -4.65 13.75
CA TYR A 103 -15.73 -5.22 14.08
C TYR A 103 -14.58 -4.24 13.88
N CYS A 104 -13.49 -4.43 14.63
CA CYS A 104 -12.28 -3.66 14.46
C CYS A 104 -11.58 -4.00 13.13
N ALA A 105 -11.42 -3.01 12.26
CA ALA A 105 -10.72 -3.16 10.98
C ALA A 105 -9.25 -3.61 11.07
N ALA A 106 -8.62 -3.52 12.24
CA ALA A 106 -7.21 -3.89 12.44
C ALA A 106 -7.02 -5.32 12.96
N CYS A 107 -7.88 -5.78 13.88
CA CYS A 107 -7.72 -7.08 14.55
C CYS A 107 -8.96 -7.99 14.49
N GLY A 108 -10.12 -7.47 14.08
CA GLY A 108 -11.38 -8.21 14.02
C GLY A 108 -12.14 -8.33 15.34
N TYR A 109 -11.75 -7.62 16.41
CA TYR A 109 -12.49 -7.63 17.69
C TYR A 109 -13.84 -6.91 17.58
N LEU A 110 -14.88 -7.41 18.27
CA LEU A 110 -16.23 -6.80 18.27
C LEU A 110 -16.25 -5.46 19.03
N LEU A 111 -16.74 -4.39 18.40
CA LEU A 111 -16.74 -3.02 18.90
C LEU A 111 -18.12 -2.54 19.40
N GLU A 112 -19.17 -3.33 19.23
CA GLU A 112 -20.56 -2.90 19.42
C GLU A 112 -20.86 -2.50 20.87
N ASP A 113 -20.35 -3.27 21.83
CA ASP A 113 -20.60 -3.11 23.28
C ASP A 113 -19.56 -2.25 24.02
N LEU A 114 -18.61 -1.65 23.31
CA LEU A 114 -17.58 -0.82 23.93
C LEU A 114 -18.10 0.58 24.28
N ILE A 115 -17.66 1.06 25.44
CA ILE A 115 -17.95 2.42 25.91
C ILE A 115 -17.30 3.42 24.96
N VAL A 116 -18.07 4.42 24.55
CA VAL A 116 -17.60 5.51 23.71
C VAL A 116 -16.85 6.51 24.59
N GLU A 117 -15.63 6.86 24.19
CA GLU A 117 -14.83 7.89 24.84
C GLU A 117 -15.38 9.31 24.58
N PRO A 118 -14.98 10.33 25.38
CA PRO A 118 -15.49 11.70 25.24
C PRO A 118 -15.28 12.35 23.85
N ASP A 119 -14.34 11.82 23.06
CA ASP A 119 -14.06 12.26 21.69
C ASP A 119 -14.99 11.62 20.63
N GLY A 120 -15.91 10.74 21.05
CA GLY A 120 -16.81 10.01 20.16
C GLY A 120 -16.19 8.76 19.52
N CYS A 121 -15.01 8.33 19.98
CA CYS A 121 -14.35 7.12 19.50
C CYS A 121 -14.60 5.92 20.41
N VAL A 122 -14.55 4.73 19.83
CA VAL A 122 -14.41 3.46 20.56
C VAL A 122 -12.98 2.96 20.39
N VAL A 123 -12.34 2.61 21.51
CA VAL A 123 -10.97 2.10 21.53
C VAL A 123 -11.02 0.58 21.61
N CYS A 124 -10.39 -0.10 20.65
CA CYS A 124 -10.31 -1.55 20.65
C CYS A 124 -9.34 -2.03 21.75
N PRO A 125 -9.77 -2.92 22.67
CA PRO A 125 -8.92 -3.37 23.78
C PRO A 125 -7.78 -4.30 23.35
N GLU A 126 -7.87 -4.92 22.17
CA GLU A 126 -6.86 -5.85 21.65
C GLU A 126 -5.68 -5.14 20.98
N CYS A 127 -5.97 -4.13 20.14
CA CYS A 127 -4.95 -3.47 19.32
C CYS A 127 -4.75 -1.99 19.63
N ASN A 128 -5.52 -1.43 20.56
CA ASN A 128 -5.58 0.01 20.88
C ASN A 128 -5.91 0.91 19.68
N GLY A 129 -6.54 0.37 18.63
CA GLY A 129 -7.05 1.16 17.52
C GLY A 129 -8.32 1.92 17.93
N ALA A 130 -8.38 3.21 17.63
CA ALA A 130 -9.54 4.07 17.88
C ALA A 130 -10.36 4.30 16.61
N TRP A 131 -11.68 4.16 16.69
CA TRP A 131 -12.61 4.30 15.58
C TRP A 131 -13.80 5.15 15.99
N LYS A 132 -14.31 6.03 15.13
CA LYS A 132 -15.50 6.81 15.46
C LYS A 132 -16.73 5.91 15.61
N LYS A 133 -17.49 6.04 16.70
CA LYS A 133 -18.70 5.22 16.95
C LYS A 133 -19.73 5.35 15.83
N GLU A 134 -19.84 6.53 15.21
CA GLU A 134 -20.72 6.79 14.06
C GLU A 134 -20.45 5.92 12.83
N ARG A 135 -19.33 5.20 12.76
CA ARG A 135 -19.01 4.28 11.66
C ARG A 135 -19.18 2.82 12.04
N VAL A 136 -19.37 2.53 13.33
CA VAL A 136 -19.40 1.17 13.87
C VAL A 136 -20.84 0.68 13.98
N GLY A 137 -21.19 -0.43 13.34
CA GLY A 137 -22.54 -1.02 13.42
C GLY A 137 -23.61 -0.26 12.63
N ASN A 138 -23.22 0.70 11.79
CA ASN A 138 -24.14 1.50 10.97
C ASN A 138 -24.52 0.77 9.68
N LEU A 139 -24.87 -0.52 9.77
CA LEU A 139 -25.53 -1.18 8.65
C LEU A 139 -26.89 -0.47 8.45
N PRO A 140 -27.18 0.08 7.26
CA PRO A 140 -28.55 0.44 6.94
C PRO A 140 -29.34 -0.85 7.10
N ILE A 141 -30.27 -0.87 8.06
CA ILE A 141 -31.17 -1.99 8.29
C ILE A 141 -31.81 -2.25 6.93
N SER A 142 -31.37 -3.30 6.24
CA SER A 142 -31.98 -3.74 5.00
C SER A 142 -33.32 -4.33 5.37
N GLY A 143 -34.30 -3.45 5.57
CA GLY A 143 -35.69 -3.80 5.76
C GLY A 143 -36.18 -4.54 4.53
N ASP A 144 -36.69 -5.75 4.80
CA ASP A 144 -37.79 -6.42 4.13
C ASP A 144 -37.74 -6.60 2.60
N SER A 145 -37.49 -7.84 2.19
CA SER A 145 -38.28 -8.51 1.14
C SER A 145 -38.42 -9.99 1.47
#